data_AF-A0A7C4RYI7-F1
#
_entry.id   AF-A0A7C4RYI7-F1
#
_cell.length_a   1.000
_cell.length_b   1.000
_cell.length_c   1.000
_cell.angle_alpha   90.00
_cell.angle_beta   90.00
_cell.angle_gamma   90.00
#
_symmetry.space_group_name_H-M   'P 1'
#
loop_
_entity.id
_entity.type
_entity.pdbx_description
1 polymer ?
#
loop_
_entity_poly.entity_id
_entity_poly.type
_entity_poly.pdbx_seq_one_letter_code
_entity_poly.pdbx_strand_id
1 'polypeptide(L)'
;MEEKEYFDKLFSGIQDDIKEEFLTIKRLHEENFSEYKEQFTEVFWKVYEAIAQKLEETSHIEQKLFIRLGLVDPRYLTREDLERIKECISSASDDTFYYVDEWLISAKSGKIPPSTFEEVIQDQQQEKRTFDYTWIEKEYERKLFERSIEEEKLRDLVKGVQGKGPYTKGVYTIFDEIIKSIGKLKKLDNDIKTLKETLDKAKEQTSSIQQIPQTSKDTTTSLFTEPQVIRQMVKKAIGQLGIQYPALTTNYLREVNSIFSKKYSLKLFEEFKLLDPTTLKRTIKGTEVYMPPYVILVPGYGENGFCWEPIEGVNIYGRGRIVVPIFSRKGTDPFFQAFGEYRWKLEKELSFGRWMEEGLTGEYYQYLQENKLKGQPAEYFIKDYIMWISKESNGIQKLDKPVREIFWRYLPFDESVKEKLSKVSYVYQQLWERDLRKRQKDK
;
A
#
# COMPACT_ATOMS: atom_id res chain seq x y z
N MET A 1 -25.56 -20.58 -13.59
CA MET A 1 -25.19 -21.51 -12.52
C MET A 1 -26.43 -21.73 -11.69
N GLU A 2 -26.85 -22.97 -11.47
CA GLU A 2 -27.95 -23.23 -10.55
C GLU A 2 -27.50 -22.89 -9.13
N GLU A 3 -28.39 -22.32 -8.31
CA GLU A 3 -28.08 -21.84 -6.95
C GLU A 3 -27.40 -22.92 -6.09
N LYS A 4 -27.86 -24.17 -6.21
CA LYS A 4 -27.32 -25.31 -5.50
C LYS A 4 -25.86 -25.58 -5.86
N GLU A 5 -25.52 -25.50 -7.14
CA GLU A 5 -24.15 -25.70 -7.64
C GLU A 5 -23.19 -24.63 -7.10
N TYR A 6 -23.64 -23.37 -6.98
CA TYR A 6 -22.83 -22.29 -6.42
C TYR A 6 -22.49 -22.56 -4.96
N PHE A 7 -23.48 -22.90 -4.13
CA PHE A 7 -23.26 -23.16 -2.71
C PHE A 7 -22.44 -24.44 -2.48
N ASP A 8 -22.60 -25.48 -3.30
CA ASP A 8 -21.78 -26.68 -3.18
C ASP A 8 -20.29 -26.38 -3.45
N LYS A 9 -19.98 -25.48 -4.39
CA LYS A 9 -18.60 -25.01 -4.62
C LYS A 9 -18.09 -24.07 -3.53
N LEU A 10 -18.93 -23.15 -3.04
CA LEU A 10 -18.56 -22.21 -1.98
C LEU A 10 -18.19 -22.94 -0.68
N PHE A 11 -18.99 -23.94 -0.30
CA PHE A 11 -18.80 -24.73 0.93
C PHE A 11 -17.93 -25.98 0.73
N SER A 12 -17.29 -26.13 -0.43
CA SER A 12 -16.40 -27.26 -0.70
C SER A 12 -15.28 -27.34 0.35
N GLY A 13 -15.22 -28.48 1.06
CA GLY A 13 -14.26 -28.72 2.14
C GLY A 13 -14.58 -28.02 3.47
N ILE A 14 -15.72 -27.36 3.62
CA ILE A 14 -16.21 -26.79 4.89
C ILE A 14 -17.10 -27.81 5.61
N GLN A 15 -17.20 -27.73 6.93
CA GLN A 15 -18.05 -28.63 7.72
C GLN A 15 -19.53 -28.37 7.43
N ASP A 16 -20.33 -29.45 7.35
CA ASP A 16 -21.74 -29.38 6.95
C ASP A 16 -22.60 -28.61 7.96
N ASP A 17 -22.27 -28.64 9.26
CA ASP A 17 -22.95 -27.89 10.31
C ASP A 17 -22.85 -26.36 10.08
N ILE A 18 -21.66 -25.87 9.71
CA ILE A 18 -21.43 -24.46 9.37
C ILE A 18 -22.24 -24.08 8.11
N LYS A 19 -22.31 -24.96 7.12
CA LYS A 19 -23.09 -24.76 5.89
C LYS A 19 -24.59 -24.66 6.20
N GLU A 20 -25.13 -25.59 6.96
CA GLU A 20 -26.55 -25.63 7.34
C GLU A 20 -26.96 -24.40 8.17
N GLU A 21 -26.13 -24.03 9.15
CA GLU A 21 -26.32 -22.83 9.97
C GLU A 21 -26.35 -21.57 9.10
N PHE A 22 -25.37 -21.41 8.19
CA PHE A 22 -25.30 -20.25 7.31
C PHE A 22 -26.51 -20.14 6.38
N LEU A 23 -26.92 -21.23 5.73
CA LEU A 23 -28.07 -21.22 4.82
C LEU A 23 -29.38 -20.93 5.56
N THR A 24 -29.52 -21.43 6.79
CA THR A 24 -30.70 -21.17 7.64
C THR A 24 -30.78 -19.70 8.04
N ILE A 25 -29.70 -19.14 8.59
CA ILE A 25 -29.65 -17.74 9.02
C ILE A 25 -29.74 -16.80 7.83
N LYS A 26 -29.15 -17.13 6.67
CA LYS A 26 -29.28 -16.37 5.42
C LYS A 26 -30.76 -16.21 5.02
N ARG A 27 -31.52 -17.31 5.01
CA ARG A 27 -32.95 -17.26 4.67
C ARG A 27 -33.75 -16.39 5.64
N LEU A 28 -33.51 -16.54 6.94
CA LEU A 28 -34.17 -15.73 7.97
C LEU A 28 -33.80 -14.25 7.86
N HIS A 29 -32.55 -13.94 7.51
CA HIS A 29 -32.08 -12.57 7.27
C HIS A 29 -32.69 -11.95 6.00
N GLU A 30 -32.94 -12.73 4.95
CA GLU A 30 -33.67 -12.28 3.76
C GLU A 30 -35.14 -11.97 4.07
N GLU A 31 -35.76 -12.73 4.99
CA GLU A 31 -37.15 -12.52 5.43
C GLU A 31 -37.28 -11.34 6.40
N ASN A 32 -36.38 -11.21 7.39
CA ASN A 32 -36.37 -10.14 8.37
C ASN A 32 -34.95 -9.63 8.69
N PHE A 33 -34.48 -8.68 7.87
CA PHE A 33 -33.13 -8.11 7.97
C PHE A 33 -32.78 -7.59 9.37
N SER A 34 -33.68 -6.86 10.02
CA SER A 34 -33.39 -6.17 11.29
C SER A 34 -33.21 -7.12 12.46
N GLU A 35 -33.98 -8.20 12.50
CA GLU A 35 -33.96 -9.19 13.60
C GLU A 35 -32.74 -10.11 13.51
N TYR A 36 -32.36 -10.51 12.29
CA TYR A 36 -31.30 -11.49 12.05
C TYR A 36 -29.95 -10.87 11.67
N LYS A 37 -29.82 -9.54 11.69
CA LYS A 37 -28.58 -8.83 11.30
C LYS A 37 -27.35 -9.29 12.09
N GLU A 38 -27.47 -9.40 13.42
CA GLU A 38 -26.36 -9.78 14.29
C GLU A 38 -25.97 -11.25 14.09
N GLN A 39 -26.96 -12.15 14.07
CA GLN A 39 -26.75 -13.58 13.80
C GLN A 39 -26.14 -13.81 12.41
N PHE A 40 -26.59 -13.07 11.39
CA PHE A 40 -26.01 -13.14 10.05
C PHE A 40 -24.56 -12.61 10.05
N THR A 41 -24.27 -11.56 10.83
CA THR A 41 -22.89 -11.06 10.97
C THR A 41 -21.98 -12.14 11.56
N GLU A 42 -22.42 -12.83 12.60
CA GLU A 42 -21.65 -13.89 13.27
C GLU A 42 -21.39 -15.06 12.33
N VAL A 43 -22.44 -15.60 11.71
CA VAL A 43 -22.30 -16.76 10.81
C VAL A 43 -21.53 -16.40 9.52
N PHE A 44 -21.65 -15.17 9.02
CA PHE A 44 -20.84 -14.69 7.89
C PHE A 44 -19.36 -14.78 8.23
N TRP A 45 -18.94 -14.25 9.38
CA TRP A 45 -17.54 -14.30 9.79
C TRP A 45 -17.08 -15.72 10.13
N LYS A 46 -17.96 -16.57 10.68
CA LYS A 46 -17.67 -17.99 10.90
C LYS A 46 -17.32 -18.71 9.58
N VAL A 47 -18.13 -18.52 8.55
CA VAL A 47 -17.87 -19.05 7.20
C VAL A 47 -16.63 -18.41 6.58
N TYR A 48 -16.46 -17.10 6.73
CA TYR A 48 -15.29 -16.37 6.23
C TYR A 48 -13.99 -16.93 6.79
N GLU A 49 -13.91 -17.11 8.10
CA GLU A 49 -12.73 -17.68 8.77
C GLU A 49 -12.50 -19.14 8.35
N ALA A 50 -13.56 -19.95 8.26
CA ALA A 50 -13.46 -21.35 7.82
C ALA A 50 -12.94 -21.49 6.37
N ILE A 51 -13.46 -20.67 5.44
CA ILE A 51 -12.97 -20.63 4.05
C ILE A 51 -11.54 -20.07 4.03
N ALA A 52 -11.28 -18.96 4.73
CA ALA A 52 -9.98 -18.32 4.74
C ALA A 52 -8.87 -19.23 5.29
N GLN A 53 -9.16 -20.11 6.25
CA GLN A 53 -8.20 -21.11 6.75
C GLN A 53 -7.84 -22.18 5.72
N LYS A 54 -8.75 -22.53 4.80
CA LYS A 54 -8.54 -23.55 3.75
C LYS A 54 -8.26 -23.00 2.36
N LEU A 55 -8.27 -21.68 2.21
CA LEU A 55 -8.05 -21.00 0.93
C LEU A 55 -6.64 -21.26 0.37
N GLU A 56 -6.59 -21.68 -0.90
CA GLU A 56 -5.40 -21.98 -1.69
C GLU A 56 -5.54 -21.41 -3.12
N GLU A 57 -4.46 -21.44 -3.92
CA GLU A 57 -4.49 -20.99 -5.31
C GLU A 57 -5.43 -21.83 -6.19
N THR A 58 -5.65 -23.10 -5.86
CA THR A 58 -6.55 -24.03 -6.57
C THR A 58 -8.00 -23.96 -6.08
N SER A 59 -8.29 -23.20 -5.01
CA SER A 59 -9.64 -23.07 -4.47
C SER A 59 -10.64 -22.56 -5.51
N HIS A 60 -11.89 -22.99 -5.34
CA HIS A 60 -12.99 -22.61 -6.22
C HIS A 60 -13.16 -21.09 -6.32
N ILE A 61 -13.59 -20.61 -7.48
CA ILE A 61 -13.76 -19.18 -7.72
C ILE A 61 -14.81 -18.58 -6.78
N GLU A 62 -15.83 -19.35 -6.40
CA GLU A 62 -16.87 -18.96 -5.46
C GLU A 62 -16.28 -18.62 -4.08
N GLN A 63 -15.35 -19.43 -3.58
CA GLN A 63 -14.62 -19.16 -2.33
C GLN A 63 -13.77 -17.90 -2.44
N LYS A 64 -13.05 -17.73 -3.55
CA LYS A 64 -12.23 -16.54 -3.79
C LYS A 64 -13.09 -15.27 -3.87
N LEU A 65 -14.21 -15.30 -4.58
CA LEU A 65 -15.12 -14.15 -4.70
C LEU A 65 -15.85 -13.84 -3.39
N PHE A 66 -16.15 -14.85 -2.58
CA PHE A 66 -16.68 -14.64 -1.23
C PHE A 66 -15.66 -13.89 -0.36
N ILE A 67 -14.39 -14.32 -0.34
CA ILE A 67 -13.34 -13.67 0.44
C ILE A 67 -12.97 -12.28 -0.12
N ARG A 68 -12.88 -12.15 -1.44
CA ARG A 68 -12.45 -10.95 -2.16
C ARG A 68 -13.47 -9.84 -2.14
N LEU A 69 -14.73 -10.16 -2.42
CA LEU A 69 -15.79 -9.17 -2.65
C LEU A 69 -16.92 -9.27 -1.65
N GLY A 70 -17.01 -10.36 -0.89
CA GLY A 70 -18.17 -10.68 -0.08
C GLY A 70 -19.36 -11.17 -0.90
N LEU A 71 -19.10 -11.82 -2.05
CA LEU A 71 -20.17 -12.36 -2.89
C LEU A 71 -20.82 -13.58 -2.22
N VAL A 72 -21.91 -13.35 -1.49
CA VAL A 72 -22.68 -14.40 -0.80
C VAL A 72 -23.56 -15.18 -1.77
N ASP A 73 -24.29 -14.46 -2.62
CA ASP A 73 -25.25 -15.03 -3.55
C ASP A 73 -25.26 -14.18 -4.83
N PRO A 74 -25.02 -14.76 -6.02
CA PRO A 74 -25.04 -14.02 -7.28
C PRO A 74 -26.35 -13.29 -7.57
N ARG A 75 -27.48 -13.74 -6.99
CA ARG A 75 -28.81 -13.11 -7.18
C ARG A 75 -28.92 -11.75 -6.49
N TYR A 76 -28.04 -11.42 -5.55
CA TYR A 76 -28.02 -10.11 -4.91
C TYR A 76 -27.55 -8.99 -5.83
N LEU A 77 -27.08 -9.32 -7.03
CA LEU A 77 -26.53 -8.40 -8.01
C LEU A 77 -27.31 -8.43 -9.31
N THR A 78 -27.54 -7.25 -9.87
CA THR A 78 -28.06 -7.10 -11.22
C THR A 78 -26.95 -7.30 -12.25
N ARG A 79 -27.33 -7.42 -13.53
CA ARG A 79 -26.35 -7.47 -14.64
C ARG A 79 -25.48 -6.21 -14.72
N GLU A 80 -26.05 -5.06 -14.38
CA GLU A 80 -25.32 -3.78 -14.36
C GLU A 80 -24.27 -3.77 -13.24
N ASP A 81 -24.62 -4.28 -12.06
CA ASP A 81 -23.68 -4.40 -10.94
C ASP A 81 -22.50 -5.32 -11.30
N LEU A 82 -22.77 -6.44 -11.98
CA LEU A 82 -21.73 -7.37 -12.44
C LEU A 82 -20.76 -6.70 -13.42
N GLU A 83 -21.25 -5.85 -14.32
CA GLU A 83 -20.36 -5.11 -15.23
C GLU A 83 -19.54 -4.06 -14.48
N ARG A 84 -20.10 -3.40 -13.45
CA ARG A 84 -19.38 -2.45 -12.59
C ARG A 84 -18.22 -3.09 -11.82
N ILE A 85 -18.38 -4.35 -11.38
CA ILE A 85 -17.36 -5.06 -10.57
C ILE A 85 -16.47 -6.00 -11.39
N LYS A 86 -16.68 -6.09 -12.70
CA LYS A 86 -16.00 -7.05 -13.59
C LYS A 86 -14.49 -7.02 -13.48
N GLU A 87 -13.90 -5.83 -13.38
CA GLU A 87 -12.46 -5.66 -13.22
C GLU A 87 -11.93 -6.23 -11.88
N CYS A 88 -12.78 -6.35 -10.85
CA CYS A 88 -12.39 -6.93 -9.58
C CYS A 88 -12.44 -8.47 -9.56
N ILE A 89 -13.16 -9.08 -10.51
CA ILE A 89 -13.23 -10.53 -10.67
C ILE A 89 -11.92 -11.06 -11.26
N SER A 90 -11.31 -10.31 -12.18
CA SER A 90 -9.99 -10.65 -12.71
C SER A 90 -8.89 -10.44 -11.66
N SER A 91 -7.94 -11.37 -11.60
CA SER A 91 -6.70 -11.22 -10.84
C SER A 91 -5.55 -10.96 -11.81
N ALA A 92 -4.68 -10.02 -11.45
CA ALA A 92 -3.37 -9.84 -12.05
C ALA A 92 -2.34 -9.87 -10.92
N SER A 93 -1.21 -10.54 -11.15
CA SER A 93 -0.12 -10.58 -10.19
C SER A 93 0.43 -9.17 -10.00
N ASP A 94 0.48 -8.71 -8.76
CA ASP A 94 1.07 -7.44 -8.39
C ASP A 94 1.76 -7.60 -7.03
N ASP A 95 2.80 -6.80 -6.80
CA ASP A 95 3.60 -6.86 -5.58
C ASP A 95 3.24 -5.78 -4.56
N THR A 96 2.37 -4.85 -4.94
CA THR A 96 1.90 -3.73 -4.11
C THR A 96 0.45 -3.95 -3.72
N PHE A 97 -0.43 -4.27 -4.67
CA PHE A 97 -1.86 -4.41 -4.46
C PHE A 97 -2.28 -5.87 -4.33
N TYR A 98 -2.97 -6.18 -3.25
CA TYR A 98 -3.50 -7.51 -2.97
C TYR A 98 -4.99 -7.40 -2.67
N TYR A 99 -5.80 -8.22 -3.35
CA TYR A 99 -7.09 -8.59 -2.82
C TYR A 99 -6.91 -9.49 -1.60
N VAL A 100 -7.91 -9.54 -0.72
CA VAL A 100 -7.79 -10.30 0.52
C VAL A 100 -7.52 -11.79 0.29
N ASP A 101 -8.14 -12.40 -0.73
CA ASP A 101 -7.87 -13.80 -1.07
C ASP A 101 -6.41 -14.04 -1.44
N GLU A 102 -5.83 -13.14 -2.25
CA GLU A 102 -4.43 -13.20 -2.67
C GLU A 102 -3.47 -12.90 -1.51
N TRP A 103 -3.85 -11.99 -0.62
CA TRP A 103 -3.12 -11.65 0.60
C TRP A 103 -3.05 -12.86 1.53
N LEU A 104 -4.18 -13.51 1.81
CA LEU A 104 -4.24 -14.69 2.66
C LEU A 104 -3.41 -15.85 2.08
N ILE A 105 -3.49 -16.09 0.77
CA ILE A 105 -2.67 -17.10 0.08
C ILE A 105 -1.18 -16.76 0.17
N SER A 106 -0.82 -15.49 -0.03
CA SER A 106 0.58 -15.02 0.05
C SER A 106 1.15 -15.08 1.47
N ALA A 107 0.32 -14.82 2.49
CA ALA A 107 0.70 -14.95 3.88
C ALA A 107 0.88 -16.42 4.29
N LYS A 108 -0.03 -17.32 3.88
CA LYS A 108 0.09 -18.77 4.16
C LYS A 108 1.29 -19.42 3.49
N SER A 109 1.62 -19.02 2.27
CA SER A 109 2.79 -19.52 1.55
C SER A 109 4.12 -19.00 2.13
N GLY A 110 4.07 -18.09 3.11
CA GLY A 110 5.25 -17.47 3.70
C GLY A 110 5.93 -16.43 2.78
N LYS A 111 5.31 -16.06 1.66
CA LYS A 111 5.81 -15.01 0.77
C LYS A 111 5.75 -13.65 1.46
N ILE A 112 4.67 -13.40 2.21
CA ILE A 112 4.46 -12.18 2.98
C ILE A 112 4.39 -12.55 4.46
N PRO A 113 5.10 -11.83 5.33
CA PRO A 113 5.00 -12.06 6.77
C PRO A 113 3.58 -11.75 7.28
N PRO A 114 3.07 -12.50 8.27
CA PRO A 114 1.76 -12.24 8.85
C PRO A 114 1.69 -10.83 9.45
N SER A 115 0.49 -10.26 9.50
CA SER A 115 0.26 -8.94 10.08
C SER A 115 0.41 -9.00 11.61
N THR A 116 1.01 -7.97 12.22
CA THR A 116 1.09 -7.87 13.68
C THR A 116 -0.27 -7.43 14.22
N PHE A 117 -0.66 -7.99 15.36
CA PHE A 117 -1.91 -7.63 16.02
C PHE A 117 -1.75 -7.64 17.55
N GLU A 118 -2.07 -6.52 18.19
CA GLU A 118 -1.70 -6.22 19.59
C GLU A 118 -2.28 -7.21 20.62
N GLU A 119 -3.45 -7.81 20.35
CA GLU A 119 -4.02 -8.87 21.20
C GLU A 119 -3.44 -10.27 20.90
N VAL A 120 -2.76 -10.47 19.76
CA VAL A 120 -2.10 -11.75 19.36
C VAL A 120 -0.59 -11.70 19.63
N ILE A 121 -0.01 -10.52 19.84
CA ILE A 121 1.40 -10.34 20.22
C ILE A 121 1.72 -11.06 21.54
N GLN A 122 0.74 -11.24 22.44
CA GLN A 122 0.99 -11.82 23.77
C GLN A 122 1.28 -13.33 23.74
N ASP A 123 0.81 -14.08 22.73
CA ASP A 123 0.94 -15.55 22.70
C ASP A 123 1.91 -16.09 21.64
N GLN A 124 2.38 -15.27 20.69
CA GLN A 124 3.38 -15.72 19.73
C GLN A 124 4.80 -15.49 20.23
N GLN A 125 5.33 -16.47 20.97
CA GLN A 125 6.77 -16.63 21.18
C GLN A 125 7.49 -16.56 19.84
N GLN A 126 8.13 -15.43 19.51
CA GLN A 126 9.17 -15.24 18.49
C GLN A 126 9.23 -16.33 17.40
N GLU A 127 8.11 -16.62 16.72
CA GLU A 127 8.15 -17.56 15.61
C GLU A 127 8.91 -16.84 14.51
N LYS A 128 9.98 -17.49 14.07
CA LYS A 128 11.05 -16.96 13.23
C LYS A 128 10.45 -16.21 12.03
N ARG A 129 10.43 -14.89 12.12
CA ARG A 129 9.91 -14.01 11.09
C ARG A 129 10.76 -14.20 9.83
N THR A 130 10.17 -14.75 8.79
CA THR A 130 10.77 -14.78 7.45
C THR A 130 10.85 -13.35 6.94
N PHE A 131 12.05 -12.87 6.65
CA PHE A 131 12.24 -11.54 6.08
C PHE A 131 11.88 -11.60 4.58
N ASP A 132 10.85 -10.86 4.15
CA ASP A 132 10.56 -10.71 2.73
C ASP A 132 11.67 -9.88 2.07
N TYR A 133 12.55 -10.54 1.31
CA TYR A 133 13.62 -9.90 0.55
C TYR A 133 13.26 -9.66 -0.92
N THR A 134 12.05 -10.02 -1.37
CA THR A 134 11.65 -9.90 -2.79
C THR A 134 11.73 -8.46 -3.29
N TRP A 135 11.38 -7.49 -2.45
CA TRP A 135 11.51 -6.07 -2.80
C TRP A 135 12.97 -5.63 -2.91
N ILE A 136 13.89 -6.17 -2.09
CA ILE A 136 15.33 -5.89 -2.19
C ILE A 136 15.87 -6.46 -3.50
N GLU A 137 15.45 -7.66 -3.86
CA GLU A 137 15.85 -8.32 -5.10
C GLU A 137 15.37 -7.54 -6.32
N LYS A 138 14.11 -7.12 -6.34
CA LYS A 138 13.58 -6.26 -7.41
C LYS A 138 14.28 -4.91 -7.50
N GLU A 139 14.58 -4.29 -6.35
CA GLU A 139 15.33 -3.03 -6.35
C GLU A 139 16.76 -3.22 -6.88
N TYR A 140 17.42 -4.31 -6.48
CA TYR A 140 18.75 -4.66 -6.97
C TYR A 140 18.75 -4.86 -8.49
N GLU A 141 17.78 -5.59 -9.03
CA GLU A 141 17.59 -5.76 -10.47
C GLU A 141 17.28 -4.44 -11.18
N ARG A 142 16.40 -3.61 -10.60
CA ARG A 142 16.11 -2.27 -11.12
C ARG A 142 17.36 -1.40 -11.19
N LYS A 143 18.21 -1.44 -10.17
CA LYS A 143 19.47 -0.68 -10.13
C LYS A 143 20.49 -1.20 -11.13
N LEU A 144 20.57 -2.51 -11.35
CA LEU A 144 21.39 -3.10 -12.42
C LEU A 144 20.90 -2.66 -13.81
N PHE A 145 19.58 -2.60 -14.02
CA PHE A 145 18.99 -2.11 -15.25
C PHE A 145 19.25 -0.61 -15.46
N GLU A 146 19.05 0.22 -14.42
CA GLU A 146 19.40 1.66 -14.43
C GLU A 146 20.88 1.88 -14.77
N ARG A 147 21.79 1.06 -14.22
CA ARG A 147 23.21 1.09 -14.54
C ARG A 147 23.45 0.75 -16.01
N SER A 148 22.79 -0.28 -16.53
CA SER A 148 22.94 -0.72 -17.93
C SER A 148 22.52 0.36 -18.91
N ILE A 149 21.40 1.06 -18.65
CA ILE A 149 20.96 2.21 -19.46
C ILE A 149 21.98 3.35 -19.40
N GLU A 150 22.51 3.65 -18.22
CA GLU A 150 23.49 4.73 -18.07
C GLU A 150 24.84 4.37 -18.73
N GLU A 151 25.25 3.10 -18.71
CA GLU A 151 26.41 2.60 -19.45
C GLU A 151 26.24 2.74 -20.96
N GLU A 152 25.05 2.42 -21.49
CA GLU A 152 24.72 2.63 -22.91
C GLU A 152 24.78 4.11 -23.29
N LYS A 153 24.14 4.97 -22.48
CA LYS A 153 24.20 6.42 -22.65
C LYS A 153 25.65 6.94 -22.65
N LEU A 154 26.49 6.46 -21.72
CA LEU A 154 27.90 6.85 -21.67
C LEU A 154 28.64 6.42 -22.94
N ARG A 155 28.40 5.20 -23.44
CA ARG A 155 29.00 4.74 -24.70
C ARG A 155 28.64 5.66 -25.86
N ASP A 156 27.39 6.11 -25.94
CA ASP A 156 26.95 7.03 -26.99
C ASP A 156 27.54 8.44 -26.84
N LEU A 157 27.64 8.96 -25.62
CA LEU A 157 28.32 10.23 -25.36
C LEU A 157 29.79 10.19 -25.77
N VAL A 158 30.49 9.09 -25.45
CA VAL A 158 31.91 8.89 -25.82
C VAL A 158 32.09 8.82 -27.33
N LYS A 159 31.15 8.21 -28.08
CA LYS A 159 31.18 8.24 -29.56
C LYS A 159 31.12 9.67 -30.12
N GLY A 160 30.47 10.59 -29.41
CA GLY A 160 30.38 12.01 -29.78
C GLY A 160 31.69 12.79 -29.63
N VAL A 161 32.70 12.23 -28.95
CA VAL A 161 34.03 12.81 -28.82
C VAL A 161 34.88 12.37 -30.03
N GLN A 162 34.78 13.11 -31.13
CA GLN A 162 35.60 12.87 -32.33
C GLN A 162 36.14 14.17 -32.92
N GLY A 163 37.37 14.15 -33.43
CA GLY A 163 37.96 15.29 -34.12
C GLY A 163 39.36 15.00 -34.69
N LYS A 164 39.67 15.60 -35.85
CA LYS A 164 41.02 15.62 -36.44
C LYS A 164 41.78 16.93 -36.15
N GLY A 165 41.23 17.80 -35.31
CA GLY A 165 41.76 19.12 -34.93
C GLY A 165 41.24 19.58 -33.56
N PRO A 166 41.45 20.85 -33.15
CA PRO A 166 41.04 21.35 -31.83
C PRO A 166 39.55 21.17 -31.54
N TYR A 167 39.21 20.80 -30.30
CA TYR A 167 37.83 20.55 -29.90
C TYR A 167 36.97 21.82 -29.87
N THR A 168 35.73 21.69 -30.32
CA THR A 168 34.73 22.76 -30.29
C THR A 168 34.07 22.86 -28.91
N LYS A 169 33.39 23.98 -28.64
CA LYS A 169 32.58 24.17 -27.41
C LYS A 169 31.55 23.06 -27.18
N GLY A 170 31.01 22.47 -28.26
CA GLY A 170 30.08 21.33 -28.17
C GLY A 170 30.72 20.05 -27.64
N VAL A 171 32.02 19.82 -27.89
CA VAL A 171 32.73 18.66 -27.31
C VAL A 171 32.99 18.87 -25.82
N TYR A 172 33.27 20.10 -25.38
CA TYR A 172 33.38 20.41 -23.95
C TYR A 172 32.08 20.15 -23.19
N THR A 173 30.91 20.47 -23.77
CA THR A 173 29.63 20.11 -23.15
C THR A 173 29.42 18.59 -23.07
N ILE A 174 29.90 17.84 -24.06
CA ILE A 174 29.88 16.37 -24.01
C ILE A 174 30.80 15.86 -22.89
N PHE A 175 31.98 16.46 -22.67
CA PHE A 175 32.84 16.12 -21.54
C PHE A 175 32.15 16.31 -20.19
N ASP A 176 31.44 17.43 -20.01
CA ASP A 176 30.69 17.67 -18.78
C ASP A 176 29.58 16.63 -18.56
N GLU A 177 28.91 16.19 -19.63
CA GLU A 177 27.92 15.12 -19.56
C GLU A 177 28.54 13.75 -19.26
N ILE A 178 29.70 13.45 -19.85
CA ILE A 178 30.48 12.24 -19.56
C ILE A 178 30.88 12.21 -18.09
N ILE A 179 31.41 13.31 -17.55
CA ILE A 179 31.81 13.41 -16.14
C ILE A 179 30.61 13.16 -15.22
N LYS A 180 29.44 13.76 -15.53
CA LYS A 180 28.20 13.52 -14.78
C LYS A 180 27.76 12.06 -14.86
N SER A 181 27.82 11.46 -16.05
CA SER A 181 27.44 10.06 -16.26
C SER A 181 28.36 9.10 -15.49
N ILE A 182 29.69 9.32 -15.52
CA ILE A 182 30.66 8.56 -14.72
C ILE A 182 30.38 8.72 -13.22
N GLY A 183 30.10 9.93 -12.74
CA GLY A 183 29.72 10.17 -11.35
C GLY A 183 28.46 9.40 -10.94
N LYS A 184 27.44 9.38 -11.82
CA LYS A 184 26.21 8.61 -11.61
C LYS A 184 26.47 7.10 -11.57
N LEU A 185 27.30 6.58 -12.47
CA LEU A 185 27.69 5.16 -12.48
C LEU A 185 28.41 4.76 -11.19
N LYS A 186 29.34 5.58 -10.67
CA LYS A 186 29.99 5.32 -9.37
C LYS A 186 28.99 5.25 -8.22
N LYS A 187 28.00 6.15 -8.20
CA LYS A 187 26.93 6.13 -7.19
C LYS A 187 26.08 4.85 -7.31
N LEU A 188 25.65 4.53 -8.54
CA LEU A 188 24.88 3.31 -8.81
C LEU A 188 25.64 2.04 -8.38
N ASP A 189 26.95 1.95 -8.64
CA ASP A 189 27.76 0.81 -8.23
C ASP A 189 27.82 0.65 -6.70
N ASN A 190 28.01 1.74 -5.97
CA ASN A 190 27.95 1.73 -4.50
C ASN A 190 26.58 1.29 -3.97
N ASP A 191 25.50 1.78 -4.58
CA ASP A 191 24.14 1.39 -4.21
C ASP A 191 23.89 -0.10 -4.49
N ILE A 192 24.30 -0.59 -5.66
CA ILE A 192 24.21 -2.01 -6.08
C ILE A 192 24.99 -2.90 -5.11
N LYS A 193 26.22 -2.49 -4.72
CA LYS A 193 27.03 -3.22 -3.75
C LYS A 193 26.33 -3.31 -2.39
N THR A 194 25.81 -2.19 -1.89
CA THR A 194 25.11 -2.14 -0.61
C THR A 194 23.84 -3.00 -0.61
N LEU A 195 23.08 -2.97 -1.71
CA LEU A 195 21.90 -3.82 -1.91
C LEU A 195 22.27 -5.30 -1.98
N LYS A 196 23.34 -5.65 -2.70
CA LYS A 196 23.83 -7.03 -2.80
C LYS A 196 24.23 -7.59 -1.43
N GLU A 197 25.02 -6.84 -0.67
CA GLU A 197 25.42 -7.23 0.68
C GLU A 197 24.21 -7.39 1.63
N THR A 198 23.18 -6.57 1.47
CA THR A 198 21.95 -6.67 2.27
C THR A 198 21.11 -7.87 1.86
N LEU A 199 21.00 -8.14 0.57
CA LEU A 199 20.28 -9.28 0.01
C LEU A 199 20.95 -10.61 0.39
N ASP A 200 22.27 -10.69 0.33
CA ASP A 200 23.01 -11.90 0.72
C ASP A 200 22.80 -12.21 2.20
N LYS A 201 22.88 -11.18 3.08
CA LYS A 201 22.56 -11.33 4.51
C LYS A 201 21.12 -11.78 4.75
N ALA A 202 20.16 -11.23 4.02
CA ALA A 202 18.75 -11.63 4.14
C ALA A 202 18.53 -13.08 3.68
N LYS A 203 19.16 -13.51 2.57
CA LYS A 203 19.11 -14.90 2.09
C LYS A 203 19.75 -15.88 3.07
N GLU A 204 20.90 -15.52 3.64
CA GLU A 204 21.58 -16.31 4.68
C GLU A 204 20.72 -16.48 5.94
N GLN A 205 20.11 -15.40 6.42
CA GLN A 205 19.19 -15.45 7.58
C GLN A 205 17.98 -16.35 7.31
N THR A 206 17.35 -16.22 6.14
CA THR A 206 16.19 -17.05 5.76
C THR A 206 16.58 -18.52 5.60
N SER A 207 17.73 -18.83 4.99
CA SER A 207 18.20 -20.21 4.86
C SER A 207 18.55 -20.84 6.21
N SER A 208 19.13 -20.07 7.13
CA SER A 208 19.43 -20.51 8.50
C SER A 208 18.15 -20.78 9.31
N ILE A 209 17.10 -19.98 9.09
CA ILE A 209 15.78 -20.17 9.69
C ILE A 209 15.12 -21.46 9.17
N GLN A 210 15.25 -21.75 7.86
CA GLN A 210 14.69 -22.94 7.20
C GLN A 210 15.43 -24.23 7.55
N GLN A 211 16.73 -24.17 7.86
CA GLN A 211 17.55 -25.35 8.18
C GLN A 211 17.45 -25.83 9.63
N ILE A 212 16.79 -25.09 10.52
CA ILE A 212 16.58 -25.56 11.90
C ILE A 212 15.48 -26.63 11.86
N PRO A 213 15.78 -27.90 12.19
CA PRO A 213 14.78 -28.95 12.22
C PRO A 213 13.68 -28.59 13.22
N GLN A 214 12.42 -28.85 12.87
CA GLN A 214 11.31 -28.84 13.82
C GLN A 214 11.54 -29.93 14.86
N THR A 215 12.36 -29.67 15.88
CA THR A 215 12.42 -30.52 17.07
C THR A 215 11.14 -30.28 17.86
N SER A 216 10.16 -31.15 17.62
CA SER A 216 9.08 -31.58 18.52
C SER A 216 8.81 -30.63 19.70
N LYS A 217 7.86 -29.71 19.50
CA LYS A 217 7.06 -29.14 20.58
C LYS A 217 5.60 -29.30 20.19
N ASP A 218 4.80 -29.60 21.20
CA ASP A 218 3.49 -30.21 21.12
C ASP A 218 2.52 -29.54 20.15
N THR A 219 1.63 -30.38 19.61
CA THR A 219 0.52 -30.11 18.71
C THR A 219 -0.52 -29.16 19.32
N THR A 220 -0.17 -27.89 19.53
CA THR A 220 -1.13 -26.80 19.45
C THR A 220 -1.00 -26.23 18.05
N THR A 221 -1.83 -26.68 17.13
CA THR A 221 -1.99 -26.10 15.80
C THR A 221 -2.19 -24.60 15.98
N SER A 222 -1.14 -23.79 15.79
CA SER A 222 -1.26 -22.34 15.83
C SER A 222 -2.16 -21.94 14.66
N LEU A 223 -3.42 -21.65 14.97
CA LEU A 223 -4.42 -21.27 13.98
C LEU A 223 -3.89 -20.04 13.24
N PHE A 224 -3.92 -20.09 11.91
CA PHE A 224 -3.56 -18.97 11.05
C PHE A 224 -4.47 -17.77 11.38
N THR A 225 -3.90 -16.72 11.99
CA THR A 225 -4.68 -15.63 12.60
C THR A 225 -5.01 -14.47 11.64
N GLU A 226 -4.43 -14.47 10.45
CA GLU A 226 -4.66 -13.42 9.44
C GLU A 226 -6.15 -13.18 9.11
N PRO A 227 -7.04 -14.20 9.06
CA PRO A 227 -8.47 -13.96 8.83
C PRO A 227 -9.11 -13.05 9.89
N GLN A 228 -8.67 -13.15 11.15
CA GLN A 228 -9.17 -12.30 12.24
C GLN A 228 -8.65 -10.87 12.11
N VAL A 229 -7.40 -10.71 11.64
CA VAL A 229 -6.81 -9.40 11.34
C VAL A 229 -7.59 -8.72 10.19
N ILE A 230 -7.85 -9.45 9.11
CA ILE A 230 -8.65 -8.99 7.98
C ILE A 230 -10.05 -8.54 8.44
N ARG A 231 -10.70 -9.32 9.32
CA ARG A 231 -12.01 -8.94 9.87
C ARG A 231 -11.97 -7.56 10.52
N GLN A 232 -10.92 -7.24 11.27
CA GLN A 232 -10.76 -5.93 11.88
C GLN A 232 -10.43 -4.84 10.87
N MET A 233 -9.60 -5.15 9.87
CA MET A 233 -9.32 -4.22 8.77
C MET A 233 -10.60 -3.82 8.04
N VAL A 234 -11.47 -4.80 7.74
CA VAL A 234 -12.78 -4.58 7.13
C VAL A 234 -13.66 -3.71 8.03
N LYS A 235 -13.80 -4.04 9.32
CA LYS A 235 -14.58 -3.23 10.27
C LYS A 235 -14.10 -1.79 10.34
N LYS A 236 -12.78 -1.56 10.38
CA LYS A 236 -12.19 -0.21 10.43
C LYS A 236 -12.39 0.56 9.12
N ALA A 237 -12.33 -0.11 7.97
CA ALA A 237 -12.54 0.52 6.66
C ALA A 237 -14.01 0.94 6.45
N ILE A 238 -14.94 0.09 6.90
CA ILE A 238 -16.39 0.34 6.86
C ILE A 238 -16.80 1.43 7.86
N GLY A 239 -16.17 1.45 9.05
CA GLY A 239 -16.50 2.38 10.12
C GLY A 239 -17.63 1.88 11.02
N GLN A 240 -17.88 2.62 12.12
CA GLN A 240 -18.78 2.19 13.20
C GLN A 240 -20.26 2.09 12.77
N LEU A 241 -20.71 2.97 11.87
CA LEU A 241 -22.10 3.04 11.44
C LEU A 241 -22.42 2.14 10.24
N GLY A 242 -21.42 1.53 9.63
CA GLY A 242 -21.59 0.65 8.48
C GLY A 242 -21.94 -0.79 8.86
N ILE A 243 -22.16 -1.61 7.84
CA ILE A 243 -22.53 -3.02 8.02
C ILE A 243 -21.28 -3.82 8.36
N GLN A 244 -21.32 -4.49 9.50
CA GLN A 244 -20.15 -5.15 10.09
C GLN A 244 -19.77 -6.46 9.39
N TYR A 245 -20.44 -6.81 8.29
CA TYR A 245 -20.09 -7.89 7.38
C TYR A 245 -20.03 -7.34 5.94
N PRO A 246 -19.02 -7.71 5.14
CA PRO A 246 -18.79 -7.14 3.82
C PRO A 246 -19.62 -7.78 2.70
N ALA A 247 -20.87 -8.18 2.92
CA ALA A 247 -21.66 -8.86 1.87
C ALA A 247 -22.01 -7.92 0.72
N LEU A 248 -21.75 -8.37 -0.51
CA LEU A 248 -21.97 -7.62 -1.74
C LEU A 248 -23.43 -7.71 -2.18
N THR A 249 -24.12 -6.56 -2.18
CA THR A 249 -25.52 -6.44 -2.62
C THR A 249 -25.76 -5.20 -3.47
N THR A 250 -26.78 -5.25 -4.33
CA THR A 250 -27.19 -4.13 -5.19
C THR A 250 -27.47 -2.86 -4.39
N ASN A 251 -28.15 -2.98 -3.25
CA ASN A 251 -28.61 -1.82 -2.46
C ASN A 251 -27.46 -0.92 -2.02
N TYR A 252 -26.37 -1.52 -1.53
CA TYR A 252 -25.22 -0.77 -1.07
C TYR A 252 -24.29 -0.35 -2.21
N LEU A 253 -24.25 -1.09 -3.32
CA LEU A 253 -23.44 -0.74 -4.49
C LEU A 253 -23.92 0.56 -5.18
N ARG A 254 -25.19 0.95 -5.00
CA ARG A 254 -25.72 2.22 -5.51
C ARG A 254 -25.03 3.45 -4.89
N GLU A 255 -24.60 3.36 -3.65
CA GLU A 255 -23.95 4.47 -2.91
C GLU A 255 -22.44 4.55 -3.17
N VAL A 256 -21.90 3.62 -3.97
CA VAL A 256 -20.47 3.54 -4.25
C VAL A 256 -20.08 4.50 -5.36
N ASN A 257 -19.24 5.46 -5.01
CA ASN A 257 -18.71 6.48 -5.91
C ASN A 257 -17.46 6.01 -6.66
N SER A 258 -16.68 5.10 -6.09
CA SER A 258 -15.49 4.54 -6.74
C SER A 258 -15.27 3.08 -6.34
N ILE A 259 -14.85 2.28 -7.32
CA ILE A 259 -14.53 0.87 -7.14
C ILE A 259 -13.03 0.70 -7.36
N PHE A 260 -12.31 0.32 -6.32
CA PHE A 260 -10.88 0.08 -6.35
C PHE A 260 -10.59 -1.33 -6.89
N SER A 261 -10.75 -1.50 -8.21
CA SER A 261 -10.17 -2.63 -8.92
C SER A 261 -8.64 -2.53 -8.88
N LYS A 262 -7.90 -3.64 -8.95
CA LYS A 262 -6.42 -3.60 -9.02
C LYS A 262 -5.94 -2.67 -10.14
N LYS A 263 -6.56 -2.77 -11.31
CA LYS A 263 -6.25 -1.93 -12.47
C LYS A 263 -6.47 -0.44 -12.19
N TYR A 264 -7.61 -0.08 -11.59
CA TYR A 264 -7.90 1.31 -11.24
C TYR A 264 -6.96 1.83 -10.14
N SER A 265 -6.73 1.02 -9.10
CA SER A 265 -5.82 1.33 -8.00
C SER A 265 -4.38 1.53 -8.48
N LEU A 266 -3.90 0.71 -9.41
CA LEU A 266 -2.58 0.87 -10.04
C LEU A 266 -2.49 2.17 -10.83
N LYS A 267 -3.53 2.52 -11.60
CA LYS A 267 -3.56 3.80 -12.31
C LYS A 267 -3.46 4.98 -11.34
N LEU A 268 -4.25 4.97 -10.27
CA LEU A 268 -4.18 5.98 -9.22
C LEU A 268 -2.81 6.01 -8.53
N PHE A 269 -2.18 4.85 -8.38
CA PHE A 269 -0.86 4.74 -7.78
C PHE A 269 0.24 5.35 -8.66
N GLU A 270 0.19 5.16 -9.98
CA GLU A 270 1.12 5.83 -10.91
C GLU A 270 0.98 7.35 -10.85
N GLU A 271 -0.25 7.87 -10.75
CA GLU A 271 -0.49 9.30 -10.52
C GLU A 271 0.06 9.74 -9.16
N PHE A 272 -0.17 8.94 -8.12
CA PHE A 272 0.33 9.20 -6.76
C PHE A 272 1.86 9.27 -6.67
N LYS A 273 2.60 8.46 -7.43
CA LYS A 273 4.08 8.50 -7.47
C LYS A 273 4.62 9.88 -7.87
N LEU A 274 3.88 10.65 -8.66
CA LEU A 274 4.25 12.01 -9.03
C LEU A 274 3.89 13.04 -7.95
N LEU A 275 2.93 12.71 -7.09
CA LEU A 275 2.41 13.61 -6.06
C LEU A 275 3.18 13.46 -4.74
N ASP A 276 3.51 12.24 -4.34
CA ASP A 276 4.37 12.01 -3.17
C ASP A 276 5.35 10.86 -3.42
N PRO A 277 6.42 11.12 -4.19
CA PRO A 277 7.48 10.14 -4.41
C PRO A 277 8.27 9.81 -3.14
N THR A 278 8.24 10.68 -2.12
CA THR A 278 9.06 10.52 -0.91
C THR A 278 8.51 9.45 0.03
N THR A 279 7.19 9.34 0.15
CA THR A 279 6.52 8.31 0.95
C THR A 279 6.81 6.88 0.46
N LEU A 280 7.22 6.74 -0.80
CA LEU A 280 7.52 5.44 -1.43
C LEU A 280 8.99 5.07 -1.40
N LYS A 281 9.84 5.87 -0.74
CA LYS A 281 11.29 5.63 -0.64
C LYS A 281 11.72 5.55 0.81
N ARG A 282 12.74 4.74 1.09
CA ARG A 282 13.42 4.69 2.39
C ARG A 282 14.93 4.75 2.21
N THR A 283 15.61 5.45 3.11
CA THR A 283 17.07 5.49 3.14
C THR A 283 17.60 4.37 4.03
N ILE A 284 18.27 3.40 3.43
CA ILE A 284 18.85 2.24 4.11
C ILE A 284 20.36 2.33 3.97
N LYS A 285 21.08 2.53 5.09
CA LYS A 285 22.56 2.65 5.12
C LYS A 285 23.12 3.67 4.12
N GLY A 286 22.39 4.76 3.88
CA GLY A 286 22.78 5.83 2.95
C GLY A 286 22.33 5.63 1.51
N THR A 287 21.76 4.49 1.15
CA THR A 287 21.15 4.24 -0.17
C THR A 287 19.65 4.44 -0.11
N GLU A 288 19.12 5.24 -1.03
CA GLU A 288 17.66 5.38 -1.21
C GLU A 288 17.11 4.18 -1.96
N VAL A 289 16.13 3.52 -1.37
CA VAL A 289 15.45 2.36 -1.94
C VAL A 289 13.98 2.65 -2.16
N TYR A 290 13.47 2.27 -3.33
CA TYR A 290 12.04 2.26 -3.59
C TYR A 290 11.36 1.12 -2.81
N MET A 291 10.48 1.48 -1.88
CA MET A 291 9.81 0.57 -0.95
C MET A 291 8.37 1.05 -0.69
N PRO A 292 7.43 0.81 -1.63
CA PRO A 292 6.03 1.12 -1.40
C PRO A 292 5.42 0.19 -0.32
N PRO A 293 4.42 0.62 0.46
CA PRO A 293 3.71 -0.29 1.35
C PRO A 293 2.94 -1.37 0.56
N TYR A 294 2.57 -2.48 1.20
CA TYR A 294 1.51 -3.34 0.66
C TYR A 294 0.16 -2.63 0.80
N VAL A 295 -0.67 -2.70 -0.23
CA VAL A 295 -2.04 -2.20 -0.24
C VAL A 295 -2.98 -3.40 -0.25
N ILE A 296 -3.71 -3.57 0.85
CA ILE A 296 -4.72 -4.61 1.01
C ILE A 296 -6.08 -4.03 0.65
N LEU A 297 -6.65 -4.53 -0.44
CA LEU A 297 -7.98 -4.18 -0.92
C LEU A 297 -9.02 -5.03 -0.21
N VAL A 298 -9.67 -4.47 0.81
CA VAL A 298 -10.62 -5.19 1.67
C VAL A 298 -12.05 -5.13 1.12
N PRO A 299 -12.83 -6.22 1.24
CA PRO A 299 -14.22 -6.23 0.80
C PRO A 299 -15.09 -5.30 1.65
N GLY A 300 -16.28 -5.00 1.15
CA GLY A 300 -17.28 -4.19 1.84
C GLY A 300 -17.26 -2.72 1.45
N TYR A 301 -18.29 -2.02 1.93
CA TYR A 301 -18.59 -0.63 1.59
C TYR A 301 -17.91 0.29 2.59
N GLY A 302 -16.69 0.70 2.24
CA GLY A 302 -15.85 1.51 3.10
C GLY A 302 -15.94 3.00 2.82
N GLU A 303 -15.66 3.77 3.87
CA GLU A 303 -15.49 5.21 3.81
C GLU A 303 -14.06 5.65 4.14
N ASN A 304 -13.27 4.76 4.74
CA ASN A 304 -11.96 5.10 5.25
C ASN A 304 -10.91 4.15 4.68
N GLY A 305 -9.80 4.72 4.24
CA GLY A 305 -8.55 3.98 4.07
C GLY A 305 -7.58 4.42 5.13
N PHE A 306 -6.73 3.51 5.60
CA PHE A 306 -5.88 3.77 6.75
C PHE A 306 -4.58 2.97 6.67
N CYS A 307 -3.59 3.39 7.44
CA CYS A 307 -2.37 2.62 7.65
C CYS A 307 -2.60 1.59 8.76
N TRP A 308 -2.52 0.30 8.43
CA TRP A 308 -2.52 -0.77 9.44
C TRP A 308 -1.20 -0.74 10.19
N GLU A 309 -0.08 -0.79 9.46
CA GLU A 309 1.26 -0.82 10.02
C GLU A 309 2.23 0.01 9.18
N PRO A 310 2.97 0.98 9.77
CA PRO A 310 3.95 1.76 9.03
C PRO A 310 5.21 0.95 8.68
N ILE A 311 5.58 0.00 9.53
CA ILE A 311 6.73 -0.89 9.38
C ILE A 311 6.33 -2.29 9.81
N GLU A 312 7.10 -3.29 9.40
CA GLU A 312 6.80 -4.68 9.71
C GLU A 312 7.24 -5.02 11.15
N GLY A 313 6.34 -4.86 12.11
CA GLY A 313 6.63 -5.04 13.53
C GLY A 313 7.73 -4.07 14.01
N VAL A 314 8.92 -4.60 14.32
CA VAL A 314 10.10 -3.79 14.71
C VAL A 314 11.11 -3.64 13.58
N ASN A 315 10.85 -4.25 12.42
CA ASN A 315 11.75 -4.24 11.28
C ASN A 315 11.56 -2.95 10.48
N ILE A 316 12.39 -1.95 10.75
CA ILE A 316 12.43 -0.67 10.00
C ILE A 316 12.74 -0.86 8.51
N TYR A 317 13.28 -2.02 8.12
CA TYR A 317 13.54 -2.38 6.73
C TYR A 317 12.39 -3.17 6.08
N GLY A 318 11.33 -3.48 6.82
CA GLY A 318 10.15 -4.15 6.29
C GLY A 318 9.14 -3.17 5.70
N ARG A 319 8.39 -3.62 4.69
CA ARG A 319 7.33 -2.82 4.05
C ARG A 319 6.16 -2.62 5.01
N GLY A 320 5.58 -1.43 4.98
CA GLY A 320 4.33 -1.17 5.71
C GLY A 320 3.11 -1.81 5.04
N ARG A 321 1.97 -1.80 5.74
CA ARG A 321 0.67 -2.31 5.27
C ARG A 321 -0.36 -1.19 5.37
N ILE A 322 -1.00 -0.89 4.25
CA ILE A 322 -2.13 0.04 4.17
C ILE A 322 -3.36 -0.69 3.67
N VAL A 323 -4.53 -0.22 4.11
CA VAL A 323 -5.81 -0.84 3.83
C VAL A 323 -6.68 0.16 3.09
N VAL A 324 -7.26 -0.29 1.98
CA VAL A 324 -8.19 0.49 1.15
C VAL A 324 -9.43 -0.37 0.89
N PRO A 325 -10.65 0.13 1.11
CA PRO A 325 -11.86 -0.61 0.78
C PRO A 325 -12.01 -0.75 -0.73
N ILE A 326 -12.51 -1.89 -1.22
CA ILE A 326 -12.79 -2.07 -2.65
C ILE A 326 -13.93 -1.14 -3.08
N PHE A 327 -14.97 -1.00 -2.27
CA PHE A 327 -16.13 -0.20 -2.59
C PHE A 327 -16.14 1.08 -1.75
N SER A 328 -15.81 2.21 -2.37
CA SER A 328 -15.71 3.49 -1.67
C SER A 328 -16.92 4.39 -1.90
N ARG A 329 -17.50 4.86 -0.80
CA ARG A 329 -18.53 5.91 -0.81
C ARG A 329 -17.94 7.32 -0.89
N LYS A 330 -16.64 7.50 -0.60
CA LYS A 330 -15.96 8.81 -0.62
C LYS A 330 -15.06 9.00 -1.85
N GLY A 331 -15.36 8.31 -2.94
CA GLY A 331 -14.57 8.40 -4.16
C GLY A 331 -13.13 7.91 -3.95
N THR A 332 -12.15 8.72 -4.37
CA THR A 332 -10.71 8.41 -4.22
C THR A 332 -10.14 8.74 -2.84
N ASP A 333 -10.88 9.43 -1.98
CA ASP A 333 -10.36 9.93 -0.69
C ASP A 333 -9.78 8.81 0.20
N PRO A 334 -10.41 7.62 0.35
CA PRO A 334 -9.85 6.53 1.16
C PRO A 334 -8.45 6.10 0.72
N PHE A 335 -8.17 6.12 -0.59
CA PHE A 335 -6.86 5.77 -1.12
C PHE A 335 -5.80 6.76 -0.64
N PHE A 336 -6.05 8.07 -0.79
CA PHE A 336 -5.11 9.10 -0.34
C PHE A 336 -5.04 9.22 1.18
N GLN A 337 -6.15 8.96 1.88
CA GLN A 337 -6.20 8.89 3.34
C GLN A 337 -5.26 7.81 3.87
N ALA A 338 -5.26 6.61 3.26
CA ALA A 338 -4.39 5.52 3.64
C ALA A 338 -2.91 5.88 3.51
N PHE A 339 -2.51 6.54 2.40
CA PHE A 339 -1.15 7.03 2.21
C PHE A 339 -0.79 8.19 3.13
N GLY A 340 -1.72 9.11 3.41
CA GLY A 340 -1.49 10.21 4.35
C GLY A 340 -1.27 9.71 5.77
N GLU A 341 -2.09 8.76 6.24
CA GLU A 341 -1.91 8.13 7.55
C GLU A 341 -0.61 7.31 7.60
N TYR A 342 -0.28 6.61 6.52
CA TYR A 342 0.99 5.88 6.40
C TYR A 342 2.19 6.82 6.48
N ARG A 343 2.17 7.93 5.75
CA ARG A 343 3.22 8.96 5.77
C ARG A 343 3.42 9.52 7.18
N TRP A 344 2.32 9.88 7.85
CA TRP A 344 2.37 10.38 9.23
C TRP A 344 2.96 9.35 10.20
N LYS A 345 2.46 8.11 10.18
CA LYS A 345 2.93 7.06 11.09
C LYS A 345 4.37 6.65 10.80
N LEU A 346 4.76 6.56 9.53
CA LEU A 346 6.11 6.20 9.14
C LEU A 346 7.13 7.22 9.64
N GLU A 347 6.86 8.52 9.45
CA GLU A 347 7.75 9.58 9.97
C GLU A 347 7.85 9.52 11.50
N LYS A 348 6.74 9.23 12.21
CA LYS A 348 6.78 9.04 13.66
C LYS A 348 7.69 7.88 14.07
N GLU A 349 7.58 6.72 13.42
CA GLU A 349 8.44 5.57 13.72
C GLU A 349 9.92 5.86 13.42
N LEU A 350 10.20 6.50 12.28
CA LEU A 350 11.57 6.82 11.85
C LEU A 350 12.22 7.94 12.67
N SER A 351 11.43 8.75 13.39
CA SER A 351 11.93 9.81 14.28
C SER A 351 12.51 9.30 15.60
N PHE A 352 12.39 7.99 15.90
CA PHE A 352 12.84 7.37 17.16
C PHE A 352 12.40 8.15 18.42
N GLY A 353 11.14 8.62 18.44
CA GLY A 353 10.55 9.32 19.58
C GLY A 353 10.65 10.86 19.52
N ARG A 354 11.37 11.43 18.55
CA ARG A 354 11.53 12.90 18.39
C ARG A 354 10.55 13.52 17.39
N TRP A 355 9.44 12.84 17.11
CA TRP A 355 8.47 13.26 16.10
C TRP A 355 7.81 14.63 16.36
N MET A 356 7.92 15.17 17.58
CA MET A 356 7.41 16.50 17.94
C MET A 356 8.45 17.62 17.80
N GLU A 357 9.72 17.30 17.59
CA GLU A 357 10.84 18.27 17.61
C GLU A 357 11.32 18.62 16.20
N GLU A 358 11.47 17.63 15.34
CA GLU A 358 12.10 17.78 14.02
C GLU A 358 11.31 17.11 12.90
N GLY A 359 11.66 17.48 11.66
CA GLY A 359 11.10 16.87 10.45
C GLY A 359 9.66 17.30 10.14
N LEU A 360 8.99 16.51 9.30
CA LEU A 360 7.64 16.79 8.83
C LEU A 360 6.65 16.87 10.00
N THR A 361 6.68 15.86 10.88
CA THR A 361 5.74 15.75 11.99
C THR A 361 6.01 16.80 13.06
N GLY A 362 7.27 17.17 13.29
CA GLY A 362 7.65 18.18 14.28
C GLY A 362 7.21 19.59 13.86
N GLU A 363 7.55 20.01 12.64
CA GLU A 363 7.12 21.33 12.13
C GLU A 363 5.60 21.42 12.00
N TYR A 364 4.92 20.34 11.59
CA TYR A 364 3.47 20.31 11.54
C TYR A 364 2.85 20.36 12.95
N TYR A 365 3.43 19.66 13.92
CA TYR A 365 2.99 19.70 15.31
C TYR A 365 3.13 21.11 15.92
N GLN A 366 4.24 21.79 15.64
CA GLN A 366 4.44 23.19 16.04
C GLN A 366 3.36 24.11 15.44
N TYR A 367 3.04 23.96 14.15
CA TYR A 367 1.93 24.70 13.52
C TYR A 367 0.60 24.48 14.26
N LEU A 368 0.27 23.24 14.63
CA LEU A 368 -0.96 22.95 15.38
C LEU A 368 -0.96 23.64 16.76
N GLN A 369 0.18 23.64 17.46
CA GLN A 369 0.31 24.29 18.76
C GLN A 369 0.16 25.81 18.67
N GLU A 370 0.82 26.45 17.71
CA GLU A 370 0.74 27.90 17.47
C GLU A 370 -0.69 28.36 17.15
N ASN A 371 -1.44 27.53 16.43
CA ASN A 371 -2.84 27.79 16.06
C ASN A 371 -3.86 27.29 17.10
N LYS A 372 -3.40 26.73 18.24
CA LYS A 372 -4.24 26.23 19.34
C LYS A 372 -5.28 25.20 18.91
N LEU A 373 -4.95 24.37 17.90
CA LEU A 373 -5.83 23.32 17.40
C LEU A 373 -5.89 22.16 18.41
N LYS A 374 -7.11 21.72 18.76
CA LYS A 374 -7.36 20.66 19.74
C LYS A 374 -7.81 19.38 19.04
N GLY A 375 -7.13 18.27 19.31
CA GLY A 375 -7.48 16.97 18.76
C GLY A 375 -6.24 16.13 18.50
N GLN A 376 -6.41 15.02 17.80
CA GLN A 376 -5.27 14.19 17.41
C GLN A 376 -4.54 14.84 16.22
N PRO A 377 -3.23 15.12 16.31
CA PRO A 377 -2.46 15.73 15.22
C PRO A 377 -2.57 15.00 13.88
N ALA A 378 -2.69 13.66 13.92
CA ALA A 378 -2.84 12.82 12.74
C ALA A 378 -4.09 13.17 11.92
N GLU A 379 -5.21 13.46 12.57
CA GLU A 379 -6.48 13.76 11.87
C GLU A 379 -6.39 15.06 11.07
N TYR A 380 -5.77 16.10 11.64
CA TYR A 380 -5.49 17.35 10.94
C TYR A 380 -4.56 17.13 9.76
N PHE A 381 -3.45 16.41 9.99
CA PHE A 381 -2.47 16.12 8.95
C PHE A 381 -3.10 15.38 7.77
N ILE A 382 -3.88 14.33 8.04
CA ILE A 382 -4.51 13.51 6.99
C ILE A 382 -5.49 14.35 6.17
N LYS A 383 -6.28 15.21 6.81
CA LYS A 383 -7.21 16.11 6.12
C LYS A 383 -6.47 17.08 5.20
N ASP A 384 -5.42 17.72 5.70
CA ASP A 384 -4.60 18.62 4.91
C ASP A 384 -3.86 17.87 3.79
N TYR A 385 -3.42 16.64 4.06
CA TYR A 385 -2.77 15.77 3.07
C TYR A 385 -3.71 15.43 1.91
N ILE A 386 -4.97 15.09 2.18
CA ILE A 386 -5.96 14.86 1.12
C ILE A 386 -6.17 16.14 0.28
N MET A 387 -6.20 17.32 0.93
CA MET A 387 -6.30 18.61 0.24
C MET A 387 -5.03 18.94 -0.57
N TRP A 388 -3.85 18.57 -0.08
CA TRP A 388 -2.57 18.69 -0.78
C TRP A 388 -2.58 17.91 -2.09
N ILE A 389 -2.96 16.64 -2.00
CA ILE A 389 -2.93 15.72 -3.13
C ILE A 389 -4.08 15.97 -4.12
N SER A 390 -5.28 16.33 -3.66
CA SER A 390 -6.45 16.50 -4.55
C SER A 390 -6.64 17.93 -5.08
N LYS A 391 -6.23 18.97 -4.33
CA LYS A 391 -6.48 20.37 -4.67
C LYS A 391 -5.20 21.12 -5.01
N GLU A 392 -4.20 21.09 -4.13
CA GLU A 392 -2.98 21.88 -4.29
C GLU A 392 -2.11 21.39 -5.45
N SER A 393 -2.07 20.08 -5.70
CA SER A 393 -1.46 19.47 -6.89
C SER A 393 -2.04 19.97 -8.22
N ASN A 394 -3.26 20.51 -8.21
CA ASN A 394 -3.96 21.09 -9.34
C ASN A 394 -3.91 22.63 -9.34
N GLY A 395 -3.16 23.24 -8.41
CA GLY A 395 -3.04 24.70 -8.26
C GLY A 395 -4.19 25.36 -7.50
N ILE A 396 -5.13 24.59 -6.97
CA ILE A 396 -6.26 25.10 -6.19
C ILE A 396 -5.80 25.30 -4.74
N GLN A 397 -5.52 26.55 -4.40
CA GLN A 397 -5.04 26.97 -3.08
C GLN A 397 -6.15 26.84 -2.02
N LYS A 398 -6.02 25.82 -1.17
CA LYS A 398 -6.98 25.52 -0.09
C LYS A 398 -6.32 25.37 1.28
N LEU A 399 -5.04 25.04 1.32
CA LEU A 399 -4.29 24.92 2.57
C LEU A 399 -3.88 26.29 3.11
N ASP A 400 -3.66 26.34 4.42
CA ASP A 400 -3.04 27.50 5.03
C ASP A 400 -1.60 27.66 4.53
N LYS A 401 -1.12 28.90 4.49
CA LYS A 401 0.23 29.21 4.02
C LYS A 401 1.32 28.42 4.77
N PRO A 402 1.33 28.32 6.11
CA PRO A 402 2.34 27.54 6.82
C PRO A 402 2.31 26.06 6.45
N VAL A 403 1.12 25.44 6.39
CA VAL A 403 0.98 24.02 6.01
C VAL A 403 1.49 23.77 4.59
N ARG A 404 1.14 24.65 3.65
CA ARG A 404 1.65 24.57 2.26
C ARG A 404 3.17 24.62 2.21
N GLU A 405 3.79 25.49 3.00
CA GLU A 405 5.25 25.60 3.03
C GLU A 405 5.93 24.37 3.65
N ILE A 406 5.34 23.80 4.71
CA ILE A 406 5.78 22.54 5.32
C ILE A 406 5.68 21.41 4.28
N PHE A 407 4.53 21.24 3.63
CA PHE A 407 4.30 20.18 2.65
C PHE A 407 5.17 20.36 1.40
N TRP A 408 5.37 21.58 0.91
CA TRP A 408 6.27 21.83 -0.22
C TRP A 408 7.72 21.36 0.06
N ARG A 409 8.15 21.47 1.32
CA ARG A 409 9.48 21.06 1.77
C ARG A 409 9.61 19.55 2.01
N TYR A 410 8.64 18.95 2.70
CA TYR A 410 8.72 17.58 3.22
C TYR A 410 7.89 16.54 2.45
N LEU A 411 6.95 17.00 1.62
CA LEU A 411 6.12 16.22 0.70
C LEU A 411 6.25 16.82 -0.71
N PRO A 412 7.48 16.99 -1.24
CA PRO A 412 7.68 17.67 -2.50
C PRO A 412 7.05 16.87 -3.64
N PHE A 413 6.19 17.54 -4.42
CA PHE A 413 5.75 17.02 -5.71
C PHE A 413 6.94 16.72 -6.64
N ASP A 414 6.75 15.82 -7.59
CA ASP A 414 7.68 15.59 -8.68
C ASP A 414 7.96 16.89 -9.46
N GLU A 415 9.14 16.99 -10.08
CA GLU A 415 9.55 18.20 -10.80
C GLU A 415 8.58 18.58 -11.91
N SER A 416 8.02 17.60 -12.60
CA SER A 416 7.03 17.84 -13.66
C SER A 416 5.77 18.54 -13.13
N VAL A 417 5.32 18.14 -11.93
CA VAL A 417 4.16 18.73 -11.26
C VAL A 417 4.52 20.12 -10.75
N LYS A 418 5.69 20.30 -10.14
CA LYS A 418 6.15 21.63 -9.66
C LYS A 418 6.27 22.63 -10.81
N GLU A 419 6.80 22.22 -11.96
CA GLU A 419 6.88 23.07 -13.15
C GLU A 419 5.48 23.46 -13.66
N LYS A 420 4.55 22.50 -13.75
CA LYS A 420 3.17 22.77 -14.14
C LYS A 420 2.52 23.79 -13.18
N LEU A 421 2.67 23.59 -11.86
CA LEU A 421 2.12 24.49 -10.84
C LEU A 421 2.71 25.89 -10.92
N SER A 422 4.01 26.01 -11.22
CA SER A 422 4.68 27.32 -11.36
C SER A 422 4.07 28.20 -12.46
N LYS A 423 3.46 27.59 -13.48
CA LYS A 423 2.79 28.29 -14.59
C LYS A 423 1.36 28.69 -14.26
N VAL A 424 0.74 28.05 -13.27
CA VAL A 424 -0.68 28.22 -12.91
C VAL A 424 -0.87 29.25 -11.80
N SER A 425 0.06 29.32 -10.84
CA SER A 425 -0.07 30.24 -9.70
C SER A 425 1.26 30.86 -9.30
N TYR A 426 1.21 32.16 -9.03
CA TYR A 426 2.35 32.94 -8.55
C TYR A 426 2.93 32.42 -7.23
N VAL A 427 2.10 31.89 -6.33
CA VAL A 427 2.57 31.31 -5.05
C VAL A 427 3.47 30.11 -5.32
N TYR A 428 3.07 29.23 -6.25
CA TYR A 428 3.86 28.06 -6.63
C TYR A 428 5.09 28.43 -7.45
N GLN A 429 5.00 29.48 -8.26
CA GLN A 429 6.15 30.03 -8.96
C GLN A 429 7.25 30.46 -7.98
N GLN A 430 6.89 31.22 -6.93
CA GLN A 430 7.86 31.66 -5.91
C GLN A 430 8.49 30.48 -5.17
N LEU A 431 7.70 29.47 -4.79
CA LEU A 431 8.20 28.28 -4.12
C LEU A 431 9.17 27.50 -5.01
N TRP A 432 8.85 27.37 -6.31
CA TRP A 432 9.70 26.67 -7.27
C TRP A 432 11.01 27.41 -7.56
N GLU A 433 10.97 28.73 -7.76
CA GLU A 433 12.18 29.55 -7.93
C GLU A 433 13.09 29.47 -6.70
N ARG A 434 12.52 29.41 -5.49
CA ARG A 434 13.29 29.23 -4.26
C ARG A 434 14.00 27.88 -4.23
N ASP A 435 13.35 26.81 -4.67
CA ASP A 435 13.96 25.47 -4.78
C ASP A 435 15.12 25.49 -5.81
N LEU A 436 14.92 26.12 -6.97
CA LEU A 436 15.95 26.22 -8.01
C LEU A 436 17.20 26.98 -7.52
N ARG A 437 17.00 28.09 -6.79
CA ARG A 437 18.11 28.86 -6.19
C ARG A 437 18.86 28.07 -5.13
N LYS A 438 18.17 27.27 -4.31
CA LYS A 438 18.82 26.38 -3.32
C LYS A 438 19.72 25.36 -4.01
N ARG A 439 19.21 24.68 -5.03
CA ARG A 439 20.00 23.69 -5.80
C ARG A 439 21.24 24.26 -6.49
N GLN A 440 21.19 25.54 -6.88
CA GLN A 440 22.35 26.22 -7.46
C GLN A 440 23.43 26.54 -6.43
N LYS A 441 23.06 26.66 -5.14
CA LYS A 441 24.01 26.88 -4.04
C LYS A 441 24.64 25.58 -3.53
N ASP A 442 23.92 24.46 -3.66
CA ASP A 442 24.39 23.14 -3.22
C ASP A 442 25.22 22.40 -4.30
N LYS A 443 25.39 23.00 -5.48
CA LYS A 443 26.32 22.57 -6.54
C LYS A 443 27.59 23.40 -6.47
#